data_AF-A0A1B9KND7-F1
#
_entry.id   AF-A0A1B9KND7-F1
#
_cell.length_a   1.000
_cell.length_b   1.000
_cell.length_c   1.000
_cell.angle_alpha   90.00
_cell.angle_beta   90.00
_cell.angle_gamma   90.00
#
_symmetry.space_group_name_H-M   'P 1'
#
loop_
_entity.id
_entity.type
_entity.pdbx_description
1 polymer ?
#
loop_
_entity_poly.entity_id
_entity_poly.type
_entity_poly.pdbx_seq_one_letter_code
_entity_poly.pdbx_strand_id
1 'polypeptide(L)'
;MKAKKIKTTLILLLGLGVSSAANAIYEITCPDTIEVKSIPTELETLPDGWQITEQKNMLLHVDSGEVYSDRPINLGQLIPFTVTIEGKKYKNAWLIDNNSWFNCSYQRNRVRLIKQVDPSMKTCWVIFEKDAKGHTKVKLNCDKVLHNGPKSYS
;
A
#
# COMPACT_ATOMS: atom_id res chain seq x y z
N MET A 1 -25.24 -48.20 -57.82
CA MET A 1 -25.50 -47.07 -56.91
C MET A 1 -24.17 -46.50 -56.43
N LYS A 2 -23.86 -45.23 -56.73
CA LYS A 2 -22.57 -44.57 -56.40
C LYS A 2 -22.70 -43.88 -55.04
N ALA A 3 -21.98 -44.35 -54.03
CA ALA A 3 -21.93 -43.69 -52.72
C ALA A 3 -20.95 -42.49 -52.76
N LYS A 4 -21.49 -41.29 -52.55
CA LYS A 4 -20.77 -40.02 -52.42
C LYS A 4 -19.98 -39.98 -51.10
N LYS A 5 -18.70 -39.64 -51.16
CA LYS A 5 -17.90 -39.29 -49.98
C LYS A 5 -18.22 -37.84 -49.57
N ILE A 6 -18.77 -37.67 -48.38
CA ILE A 6 -19.07 -36.36 -47.78
C ILE A 6 -17.76 -35.81 -47.19
N LYS A 7 -17.36 -34.60 -47.61
CA LYS A 7 -16.24 -33.86 -47.01
C LYS A 7 -16.79 -32.98 -45.89
N THR A 8 -16.39 -33.25 -44.66
CA THR A 8 -16.76 -32.44 -43.49
C THR A 8 -15.78 -31.28 -43.35
N THR A 9 -16.25 -30.05 -43.56
CA THR A 9 -15.47 -28.83 -43.40
C THR A 9 -15.38 -28.46 -41.91
N LEU A 10 -14.17 -28.38 -41.37
CA LEU A 10 -13.89 -27.96 -40.00
C LEU A 10 -14.00 -26.42 -39.93
N ILE A 11 -15.03 -25.91 -39.25
CA ILE A 11 -15.19 -24.47 -39.00
C ILE A 11 -14.36 -24.11 -37.76
N LEU A 12 -13.27 -23.37 -37.97
CA LEU A 12 -12.46 -22.80 -36.90
C LEU A 12 -13.22 -21.59 -36.30
N LEU A 13 -13.80 -21.76 -35.11
CA LEU A 13 -14.31 -20.64 -34.32
C LEU A 13 -13.12 -19.85 -33.75
N LEU A 14 -12.79 -18.72 -34.39
CA LEU A 14 -11.94 -17.69 -33.81
C LEU A 14 -12.74 -17.00 -32.69
N GLY A 15 -12.57 -17.49 -31.47
CA GLY A 15 -12.99 -16.76 -30.28
C GLY A 15 -12.15 -15.50 -30.15
N LEU A 16 -12.68 -14.36 -30.57
CA LEU A 16 -12.23 -13.04 -30.16
C LEU A 16 -12.49 -12.91 -28.66
N GLY A 17 -11.51 -13.33 -27.86
CA GLY A 17 -11.44 -13.00 -26.45
C GLY A 17 -11.29 -11.49 -26.34
N VAL A 18 -12.38 -10.80 -26.04
CA VAL A 18 -12.33 -9.41 -25.56
C VAL A 18 -11.54 -9.47 -24.27
N SER A 19 -10.26 -9.10 -24.35
CA SER A 19 -9.42 -8.89 -23.18
C SER A 19 -9.95 -7.62 -22.54
N SER A 20 -10.90 -7.77 -21.61
CA SER A 20 -11.21 -6.74 -20.65
C SER A 20 -9.87 -6.37 -20.01
N ALA A 21 -9.36 -5.18 -20.32
CA ALA A 21 -8.26 -4.62 -19.56
C ALA A 21 -8.78 -4.46 -18.13
N ALA A 22 -8.55 -5.47 -17.30
CA ALA A 22 -8.82 -5.39 -15.89
C ALA A 22 -7.97 -4.22 -15.40
N ASN A 23 -8.61 -3.19 -14.83
CA ASN A 23 -7.90 -2.12 -14.16
C ASN A 23 -7.14 -2.75 -13.00
N ALA A 24 -5.86 -3.07 -13.22
CA ALA A 24 -5.04 -3.69 -12.20
C ALA A 24 -4.83 -2.68 -11.08
N ILE A 25 -5.30 -3.03 -9.87
CA ILE A 25 -5.05 -2.24 -8.67
C ILE A 25 -3.54 -2.26 -8.41
N TYR A 26 -2.94 -1.08 -8.30
CA TYR A 26 -1.54 -0.96 -7.92
C TYR A 26 -1.42 -1.15 -6.40
N GLU A 27 -0.48 -1.99 -5.97
CA GLU A 27 -0.32 -2.34 -4.55
C GLU A 27 1.10 -2.06 -4.05
N ILE A 28 1.19 -1.49 -2.84
CA ILE A 28 2.42 -1.43 -2.05
C ILE A 28 2.17 -2.16 -0.73
N THR A 29 2.86 -3.27 -0.52
CA THR A 29 2.80 -4.05 0.72
C THR A 29 3.97 -3.70 1.63
N CYS A 30 3.70 -3.32 2.88
CA CYS A 30 4.73 -3.17 3.88
C CYS A 30 5.28 -4.55 4.25
N PRO A 31 6.61 -4.72 4.40
CA PRO A 31 7.15 -5.93 5.01
C PRO A 31 6.53 -6.17 6.40
N ASP A 32 5.99 -7.37 6.63
CA ASP A 32 5.36 -7.75 7.91
C ASP A 32 6.34 -7.55 9.09
N THR A 33 7.63 -7.82 8.82
CA THR A 33 8.74 -7.62 9.74
C THR A 33 9.96 -7.04 9.05
N ILE A 34 10.78 -6.32 9.80
CA ILE A 34 12.12 -5.88 9.38
C ILE A 34 13.13 -6.18 10.48
N GLU A 35 14.35 -6.49 10.08
CA GLU A 35 15.49 -6.56 11.00
C GLU A 35 16.29 -5.27 10.91
N VAL A 36 16.55 -4.64 12.05
CA VAL A 36 17.36 -3.43 12.15
C VAL A 36 18.59 -3.69 13.00
N LYS A 37 19.74 -3.20 12.55
CA LYS A 37 21.01 -3.30 13.29
C LYS A 37 20.93 -2.55 14.62
N SER A 38 20.31 -1.38 14.62
CA SER A 38 19.98 -0.59 15.79
C SER A 38 18.79 0.32 15.48
N ILE A 39 18.07 0.74 16.52
CA ILE A 39 17.12 1.85 16.40
C ILE A 39 17.91 3.15 16.51
N PRO A 40 17.62 4.18 15.69
CA PRO A 40 18.20 5.50 15.88
C PRO A 40 17.91 6.03 17.30
N THR A 41 18.95 6.30 18.07
CA THR A 41 18.87 6.83 19.44
C THR A 41 19.59 8.18 19.56
N GLU A 42 19.53 8.99 18.51
CA GLU A 42 20.13 10.33 18.51
C GLU A 42 19.22 11.30 19.27
N LEU A 43 19.81 12.02 20.23
CA LEU A 43 19.18 13.14 20.92
C LEU A 43 20.00 14.39 20.62
N GLU A 44 19.34 15.50 20.34
CA GLU A 44 20.01 16.80 20.17
C GLU A 44 20.76 17.21 21.45
N THR A 45 20.19 16.89 22.62
CA THR A 45 20.83 17.09 23.92
C THR A 45 20.54 15.92 24.84
N LEU A 46 21.58 15.30 25.41
CA LEU A 46 21.47 14.31 26.47
C LEU A 46 21.54 15.01 27.84
N PRO A 47 20.52 14.91 28.71
CA PRO A 47 20.56 15.54 30.02
C PRO A 47 21.70 15.01 30.91
N ASP A 48 22.26 15.89 31.74
CA ASP A 48 23.35 15.54 32.66
C ASP A 48 22.99 14.33 33.54
N GLY A 49 23.94 13.39 33.65
CA GLY A 49 23.79 12.17 34.44
C GLY A 49 22.98 11.05 33.80
N TRP A 50 22.42 11.24 32.59
CA TRP A 50 21.71 10.20 31.85
C TRP A 50 22.62 9.48 30.85
N GLN A 51 22.31 8.20 30.60
CA GLN A 51 22.95 7.38 29.58
C GLN A 51 21.90 6.82 28.64
N ILE A 52 22.26 6.65 27.36
CA ILE A 52 21.43 5.99 26.36
C ILE A 52 21.92 4.57 26.19
N THR A 53 21.02 3.60 26.31
CA THR A 53 21.30 2.21 25.96
C THR A 53 20.83 1.94 24.53
N GLU A 54 21.77 1.58 23.66
CA GLU A 54 21.45 1.13 22.30
C GLU A 54 20.75 -0.24 22.32
N GLN A 55 19.63 -0.36 21.62
CA GLN A 55 19.02 -1.66 21.33
C GLN A 55 19.48 -2.13 19.94
N LYS A 56 20.11 -3.30 19.89
CA LYS A 56 20.71 -3.87 18.67
C LYS A 56 19.97 -5.11 18.18
N ASN A 57 20.07 -5.37 16.88
CA ASN A 57 19.56 -6.58 16.22
C ASN A 57 18.09 -6.86 16.54
N MET A 58 17.24 -5.87 16.33
CA MET A 58 15.82 -5.97 16.65
C MET A 58 15.02 -6.42 15.44
N LEU A 59 14.12 -7.38 15.68
CA LEU A 59 13.03 -7.70 14.77
C LEU A 59 11.84 -6.79 15.10
N LEU A 60 11.43 -5.95 14.15
CA LEU A 60 10.32 -5.02 14.31
C LEU A 60 9.14 -5.46 13.45
N HIS A 61 7.93 -5.40 14.01
CA HIS A 61 6.69 -5.59 13.27
C HIS A 61 6.14 -4.26 12.78
N VAL A 62 5.54 -4.26 11.59
CA VAL A 62 4.82 -3.08 11.09
C VAL A 62 3.62 -2.78 12.00
N ASP A 63 3.36 -1.51 12.29
CA ASP A 63 2.22 -1.08 13.10
C ASP A 63 1.23 -0.17 12.36
N SER A 64 1.69 0.62 11.39
CA SER A 64 0.82 1.50 10.60
C SER A 64 1.34 1.79 9.19
N GLY A 65 0.47 2.40 8.37
CA GLY A 65 0.78 2.85 7.01
C GLY A 65 0.07 4.16 6.67
N GLU A 66 0.78 5.13 6.13
CA GLU A 66 0.29 6.49 5.89
C GLU A 66 0.86 7.09 4.60
N VAL A 67 0.12 8.03 3.98
CA VAL A 67 0.57 8.76 2.78
C VAL A 67 0.95 10.20 3.12
N TYR A 68 2.05 10.69 2.55
CA TYR A 68 2.62 12.02 2.75
C TYR A 68 2.74 12.76 1.41
N SER A 69 2.61 14.08 1.39
CA SER A 69 2.70 14.93 0.19
C SER A 69 4.13 15.20 -0.30
N ASP A 70 5.12 14.82 0.50
CA ASP A 70 6.54 14.89 0.17
C ASP A 70 7.25 13.71 0.86
N ARG A 71 8.54 13.55 0.58
CA ARG A 71 9.39 12.56 1.24
C ARG A 71 9.21 12.73 2.75
N PRO A 72 8.82 11.69 3.52
CA PRO A 72 8.41 11.81 4.93
C PRO A 72 9.49 12.28 5.93
N ILE A 73 10.63 12.77 5.43
CA ILE A 73 11.68 13.49 6.17
C ILE A 73 11.25 14.96 6.33
N ASN A 74 10.52 15.52 5.36
CA ASN A 74 9.91 16.85 5.39
C ASN A 74 8.41 16.66 5.69
N LEU A 75 7.98 16.96 6.91
CA LEU A 75 6.66 16.52 7.41
C LEU A 75 5.50 17.28 6.75
N GLY A 76 4.71 16.55 5.96
CA GLY A 76 3.39 16.93 5.48
C GLY A 76 2.52 15.68 5.30
N GLN A 77 1.97 15.15 6.40
CA GLN A 77 1.06 14.01 6.32
C GLN A 77 -0.21 14.43 5.57
N LEU A 78 -0.64 13.64 4.59
CA LEU A 78 -1.92 13.88 3.93
C LEU A 78 -3.07 13.51 4.86
N ILE A 79 -4.07 14.38 4.94
CA ILE A 79 -5.27 14.13 5.75
C ILE A 79 -6.10 13.04 5.04
N PRO A 80 -6.36 11.89 5.69
CA PRO A 80 -7.16 10.85 5.09
C PRO A 80 -8.64 11.25 4.96
N PHE A 81 -9.32 10.61 4.02
CA PHE A 81 -10.76 10.65 3.89
C PHE A 81 -11.35 9.25 3.82
N THR A 82 -12.67 9.18 3.98
CA THR A 82 -13.41 7.94 3.91
C THR A 82 -13.96 7.74 2.50
N VAL A 83 -13.64 6.60 1.87
CA VAL A 83 -14.11 6.23 0.53
C VAL A 83 -14.90 4.92 0.56
N THR A 84 -15.87 4.76 -0.33
CA THR A 84 -16.53 3.49 -0.60
C THR A 84 -16.14 3.00 -1.98
N ILE A 85 -15.50 1.83 -2.06
CA ILE A 85 -15.08 1.20 -3.31
C ILE A 85 -15.70 -0.20 -3.33
N GLU A 86 -16.45 -0.51 -4.39
CA GLU A 86 -17.16 -1.80 -4.55
C GLU A 86 -18.02 -2.17 -3.33
N GLY A 87 -18.69 -1.18 -2.73
CA GLY A 87 -19.54 -1.38 -1.54
C GLY A 87 -18.77 -1.52 -0.22
N LYS A 88 -17.44 -1.60 -0.24
CA LYS A 88 -16.60 -1.62 0.97
C LYS A 88 -16.12 -0.23 1.34
N LYS A 89 -16.27 0.12 2.63
CA LYS A 89 -15.89 1.42 3.19
C LYS A 89 -14.46 1.36 3.73
N TYR A 90 -13.63 2.31 3.31
CA TYR A 90 -12.25 2.48 3.76
C TYR A 90 -12.11 3.86 4.40
N LYS A 91 -11.72 3.91 5.68
CA LYS A 91 -11.63 5.18 6.45
C LYS A 91 -10.35 5.98 6.16
N ASN A 92 -9.33 5.32 5.62
CA ASN A 92 -8.01 5.86 5.39
C ASN A 92 -7.70 5.77 3.89
N ALA A 93 -8.17 6.77 3.16
CA ALA A 93 -7.89 6.99 1.75
C ALA A 93 -7.30 8.37 1.52
N TRP A 94 -6.50 8.52 0.47
CA TRP A 94 -5.79 9.74 0.13
C TRP A 94 -5.88 10.02 -1.36
N LEU A 95 -5.96 11.31 -1.69
CA LEU A 95 -5.75 11.78 -3.04
C LEU A 95 -4.25 11.80 -3.31
N ILE A 96 -3.86 11.28 -4.46
CA ILE A 96 -2.46 11.12 -4.83
C ILE A 96 -2.05 12.21 -5.81
N ASP A 97 -0.89 12.78 -5.55
CA ASP A 97 -0.17 13.68 -6.44
C ASP A 97 1.19 13.08 -6.84
N ASN A 98 1.95 13.84 -7.62
CA ASN A 98 3.23 13.39 -8.18
C ASN A 98 4.32 13.17 -7.11
N ASN A 99 4.15 13.73 -5.92
CA ASN A 99 5.14 13.70 -4.84
C ASN A 99 4.65 12.88 -3.65
N SER A 100 3.62 12.07 -3.83
CA SER A 100 3.05 11.29 -2.74
C SER A 100 3.96 10.12 -2.35
N TRP A 101 4.20 9.95 -1.05
CA TRP A 101 4.99 8.84 -0.50
C TRP A 101 4.17 8.02 0.46
N PHE A 102 4.29 6.70 0.36
CA PHE A 102 3.77 5.77 1.34
C PHE A 102 4.83 5.44 2.39
N ASN A 103 4.45 5.54 3.66
CA ASN A 103 5.28 5.26 4.82
C ASN A 103 4.75 4.02 5.55
N CYS A 104 5.60 3.03 5.74
CA CYS A 104 5.39 1.89 6.63
C CYS A 104 6.08 2.20 7.97
N SER A 105 5.31 2.29 9.05
CA SER A 105 5.79 2.58 10.40
C SER A 105 6.08 1.28 11.16
N TYR A 106 7.24 1.26 11.82
CA TYR A 106 7.67 0.21 12.71
C TYR A 106 8.00 0.80 14.08
N GLN A 107 7.52 0.12 15.12
CA GLN A 107 7.69 0.50 16.52
C GLN A 107 7.30 1.96 16.81
N ARG A 108 6.06 2.33 16.48
CA ARG A 108 5.48 3.66 16.69
C ARG A 108 6.32 4.76 16.03
N ASN A 109 6.55 4.63 14.73
CA ASN A 109 7.27 5.59 13.89
C ASN A 109 8.77 5.76 14.19
N ARG A 110 9.39 4.91 15.03
CA ARG A 110 10.84 4.95 15.31
C ARG A 110 11.67 4.52 14.12
N VAL A 111 11.16 3.56 13.34
CA VAL A 111 11.74 3.16 12.06
C VAL A 111 10.66 3.29 10.99
N ARG A 112 11.04 3.87 9.86
CA ARG A 112 10.14 4.18 8.75
C ARG A 112 10.74 3.64 7.46
N LEU A 113 9.98 2.81 6.74
CA LEU A 113 10.29 2.48 5.35
C LEU A 113 9.38 3.29 4.45
N ILE A 114 9.97 4.01 3.50
CA ILE A 114 9.24 4.91 2.62
C ILE A 114 9.37 4.46 1.17
N LYS A 115 8.28 4.54 0.41
CA LYS A 115 8.24 4.24 -1.02
C LYS A 115 7.39 5.29 -1.73
N GLN A 116 7.89 5.83 -2.83
CA GLN A 116 7.12 6.75 -3.65
C GLN A 116 5.92 6.03 -4.26
N VAL A 117 4.76 6.66 -4.23
CA VAL A 117 3.55 6.15 -4.89
C VAL A 117 3.65 6.46 -6.38
N ASP A 118 3.16 5.56 -7.23
CA ASP A 118 3.14 5.79 -8.68
C ASP A 118 2.34 7.07 -9.00
N PRO A 119 2.94 8.09 -9.67
CA PRO A 119 2.29 9.37 -9.97
C PRO A 119 1.04 9.26 -10.87
N SER A 120 0.86 8.14 -11.57
CA SER A 120 -0.33 7.90 -12.40
C SER A 120 -1.58 7.54 -11.58
N MET A 121 -1.42 7.20 -10.30
CA MET A 121 -2.53 6.93 -9.38
C MET A 121 -3.24 8.22 -8.98
N LYS A 122 -4.52 8.11 -8.64
CA LYS A 122 -5.36 9.25 -8.23
C LYS A 122 -5.94 9.10 -6.84
N THR A 123 -6.25 7.87 -6.43
CA THR A 123 -6.70 7.60 -5.07
C THR A 123 -6.06 6.32 -4.57
N CYS A 124 -5.54 6.37 -3.35
CA CYS A 124 -5.10 5.18 -2.64
C CYS A 124 -5.83 5.04 -1.32
N TRP A 125 -5.94 3.81 -0.82
CA TRP A 125 -6.50 3.49 0.48
C TRP A 125 -5.67 2.40 1.13
N VAL A 126 -5.49 2.51 2.45
CA VAL A 126 -4.76 1.52 3.23
C VAL A 126 -5.70 0.45 3.74
N ILE A 127 -5.22 -0.79 3.71
CA ILE A 127 -5.85 -1.96 4.26
C ILE A 127 -5.01 -2.43 5.44
N PHE A 128 -5.66 -2.59 6.58
CA PHE A 128 -5.09 -3.16 7.79
C PHE A 128 -5.71 -4.53 8.03
N GLU A 129 -4.88 -5.53 8.19
CA GLU A 129 -5.29 -6.88 8.56
C GLU A 129 -4.50 -7.34 9.79
N LYS A 130 -5.01 -8.38 10.45
CA LYS A 130 -4.30 -9.06 11.52
C LYS A 130 -3.94 -10.47 11.07
N ASP A 131 -2.70 -10.88 11.28
CA ASP A 131 -2.30 -12.27 11.08
C ASP A 131 -2.86 -13.17 12.22
N ALA A 132 -2.65 -14.49 12.10
CA ALA A 132 -3.10 -15.45 13.11
C ALA A 132 -2.49 -15.25 14.50
N LYS A 133 -1.41 -14.48 14.62
CA LYS A 133 -0.73 -14.13 15.87
C LYS A 133 -1.13 -12.73 16.38
N GLY A 134 -2.01 -12.03 15.67
CA GLY A 134 -2.46 -10.68 16.01
C GLY A 134 -1.52 -9.55 15.54
N HIS A 135 -0.48 -9.86 14.77
CA HIS A 135 0.39 -8.83 14.19
C HIS A 135 -0.31 -8.09 13.06
N THR A 136 -0.04 -6.80 12.96
CA THR A 136 -0.61 -5.97 11.89
C THR A 136 0.04 -6.32 10.55
N LYS A 137 -0.77 -6.38 9.50
CA LYS A 137 -0.34 -6.33 8.10
C LYS A 137 -0.87 -5.05 7.48
N VAL A 138 -0.05 -4.42 6.65
CA VAL A 138 -0.34 -3.12 6.07
C VAL A 138 -0.11 -3.16 4.57
N LYS A 139 -1.13 -2.77 3.81
CA LYS A 139 -1.08 -2.68 2.36
C LYS A 139 -1.74 -1.40 1.87
N LEU A 140 -1.09 -0.70 0.95
CA LEU A 140 -1.69 0.40 0.20
C LEU A 140 -2.20 -0.12 -1.14
N ASN A 141 -3.48 0.07 -1.40
CA ASN A 141 -4.09 -0.18 -2.70
C ASN A 141 -4.35 1.17 -3.38
N CYS A 142 -4.13 1.24 -4.69
CA CYS A 142 -4.28 2.45 -5.47
C CYS A 142 -4.97 2.19 -6.79
N ASP A 143 -5.76 3.18 -7.22
CA ASP A 143 -6.40 3.22 -8.52
C ASP A 143 -6.10 4.56 -9.23
N LYS A 144 -6.16 4.53 -10.55
CA LYS A 144 -6.11 5.70 -11.44
C LYS A 144 -7.43 6.46 -11.46
N VAL A 145 -8.48 5.91 -10.85
CA VAL A 145 -9.77 6.58 -10.66
C VAL A 145 -9.73 7.52 -9.46
N LEU A 146 -10.26 8.73 -9.64
CA LEU A 146 -10.49 9.67 -8.55
C LEU A 146 -11.74 9.24 -7.78
N HIS A 147 -11.58 8.84 -6.52
CA HIS A 147 -12.71 8.66 -5.62
C HIS A 147 -12.79 9.81 -4.63
N ASN A 148 -14.01 10.27 -4.36
CA ASN A 148 -14.27 11.35 -3.41
C ASN A 148 -15.05 10.81 -2.20
N GLY A 149 -14.90 11.46 -1.06
CA GLY A 149 -15.66 11.14 0.13
C GLY A 149 -15.42 12.13 1.26
N PRO A 150 -16.18 12.02 2.37
CA PRO A 150 -16.05 12.93 3.49
C PRO A 150 -14.68 12.76 4.15
N LYS A 151 -14.06 13.88 4.55
CA LYS A 151 -12.82 13.87 5.33
C LYS A 151 -12.99 13.01 6.58
N SER A 152 -11.98 12.21 6.89
CA SER A 152 -11.91 11.43 8.11
C SER A 152 -11.23 12.29 9.16
N TYR A 153 -12.02 12.85 10.09
CA TYR A 153 -11.46 13.43 11.30
C TYR A 153 -11.35 12.29 12.33
N SER A 154 -10.12 11.95 12.70
CA SER A 154 -9.81 11.06 13.82
C SER A 154 -9.90 11.80 15.13
#